data_AF-A0A959RTR2-F1
#
_entry.id   AF-A0A959RTR2-F1
#
_cell.length_a   1.000
_cell.length_b   1.000
_cell.length_c   1.000
_cell.angle_alpha   90.00
_cell.angle_beta   90.00
_cell.angle_gamma   90.00
#
_symmetry.space_group_name_H-M   'P 1'
#
loop_
_entity.id
_entity.type
_entity.pdbx_description
1 polymer ?
#
loop_
_entity_poly.entity_id
_entity_poly.type
_entity_poly.pdbx_seq_one_letter_code
_entity_poly.pdbx_strand_id
1 'polypeptide(L)' 'MNEFVLNEDRFFDSDLSIRKFARELYNDIKDYPIISPHGHVDPNIFVENKPFPNPTELFISPDHYVFRMLYSQGVPLEE' A
#
# COMPACT_ATOMS: atom_id res chain seq x y z
N MET A 1 19.60 1.03 12.81
CA MET A 1 18.50 0.87 11.84
C MET A 1 19.09 1.14 10.48
N ASN A 2 18.97 0.20 9.53
CA ASN A 2 19.35 0.49 8.15
C ASN A 2 18.37 1.51 7.57
N GLU A 3 18.86 2.37 6.68
CA GLU A 3 18.02 3.30 5.94
C GLU A 3 17.06 2.50 5.05
N PHE A 4 15.77 2.84 5.11
CA PHE A 4 14.76 2.22 4.26
C PHE A 4 14.80 2.89 2.88
N VAL A 5 15.55 2.27 1.95
CA VAL A 5 15.70 2.77 0.59
C VAL A 5 14.78 1.99 -0.35
N LEU A 6 13.77 2.66 -0.90
CA LEU A 6 12.96 2.11 -1.98
C LEU A 6 13.62 2.42 -3.33
N ASN A 7 13.91 1.37 -4.09
CA ASN A 7 14.41 1.54 -5.44
C ASN A 7 13.36 2.24 -6.32
N GLU A 8 13.79 3.24 -7.11
CA GLU A 8 12.93 3.95 -8.05
C GLU A 8 12.39 3.04 -9.16
N ASP A 9 13.16 2.01 -9.54
CA ASP A 9 12.83 1.01 -10.55
C ASP A 9 12.20 -0.26 -9.94
N ARG A 10 11.64 -0.19 -8.73
CA ARG A 10 10.96 -1.34 -8.10
C ARG A 10 9.84 -1.88 -9.02
N PHE A 11 9.74 -3.20 -9.09
CA PHE A 11 8.82 -3.96 -9.96
C PHE A 11 9.10 -3.87 -11.48
N PHE A 12 10.12 -3.13 -11.93
CA PHE A 12 10.55 -3.19 -13.34
C PHE A 12 11.41 -4.42 -13.61
N ASP A 13 11.52 -4.79 -14.89
CA ASP A 13 12.34 -5.92 -15.32
C ASP A 13 13.84 -5.72 -14.95
N SER A 14 14.53 -6.84 -14.78
CA SER A 14 15.98 -6.88 -14.58
C SER A 14 16.77 -6.52 -15.86
N ASP A 15 16.23 -6.78 -17.04
CA ASP A 15 16.84 -6.44 -18.32
C ASP A 15 16.87 -4.91 -18.52
N LEU A 16 18.05 -4.37 -18.85
CA LEU A 16 18.27 -2.93 -18.96
C LEU A 16 17.47 -2.28 -20.10
N SER A 17 17.27 -2.99 -21.20
CA SER A 17 16.51 -2.49 -22.34
C SER A 17 15.04 -2.41 -22.00
N ILE A 18 14.48 -3.46 -21.36
CA ILE A 18 13.08 -3.50 -20.92
C ILE A 18 12.84 -2.44 -19.83
N ARG A 19 13.73 -2.36 -18.83
CA ARG A 19 13.62 -1.38 -17.74
C ARG A 19 13.62 0.05 -18.24
N LYS A 20 14.43 0.37 -19.27
CA LYS A 20 14.44 1.71 -19.88
C LYS A 20 13.05 2.10 -20.37
N PHE A 21 12.39 1.23 -21.12
CA PHE A 21 11.03 1.50 -21.62
C PHE A 21 10.00 1.55 -20.49
N ALA A 22 10.08 0.67 -19.50
CA ALA A 22 9.20 0.72 -18.33
C ALA A 22 9.32 2.07 -17.58
N ARG A 23 10.54 2.59 -17.44
CA ARG A 23 10.80 3.88 -16.80
C ARG A 23 10.24 5.05 -17.60
N GLU A 24 10.40 5.05 -18.92
CA GLU A 24 9.83 6.07 -19.81
C GLU A 24 8.30 6.11 -19.65
N LEU A 25 7.63 4.96 -19.81
CA LEU A 25 6.18 4.86 -19.67
C LEU A 25 5.69 5.27 -18.27
N TYR A 26 6.36 4.81 -17.21
CA TYR A 26 5.97 5.16 -15.84
C TYR A 26 6.13 6.65 -15.55
N ASN A 27 7.23 7.27 -15.98
CA ASN A 27 7.45 8.70 -15.77
C ASN A 27 6.40 9.58 -16.47
N ASP A 28 5.85 9.12 -17.59
CA ASP A 28 4.80 9.84 -18.31
C ASP A 28 3.43 9.79 -17.62
N ILE A 29 3.19 8.78 -16.76
CA ILE A 29 1.84 8.52 -16.19
C ILE A 29 1.76 8.57 -14.67
N LYS A 30 2.87 8.51 -13.93
CA LYS A 30 2.87 8.32 -12.46
C LYS A 30 2.13 9.42 -11.68
N ASP A 31 2.03 10.61 -12.27
CA ASP A 31 1.39 11.79 -11.68
C ASP A 31 -0.07 11.98 -12.12
N TYR A 32 -0.64 11.02 -12.86
CA TYR A 32 -2.04 11.07 -13.27
C TYR A 32 -2.97 10.84 -12.06
N PRO A 33 -4.19 11.42 -12.06
CA PRO A 33 -5.17 11.17 -11.02
C PRO A 33 -5.52 9.69 -10.92
N ILE A 34 -5.64 9.18 -9.69
CA ILE A 34 -6.16 7.84 -9.43
C ILE A 34 -7.67 7.84 -9.67
N ILE A 35 -8.12 7.03 -10.62
CA ILE A 35 -9.54 6.71 -10.80
C ILE A 35 -9.79 5.36 -10.12
N SER A 36 -10.49 5.39 -8.98
CA SER A 36 -10.85 4.20 -8.20
C SER A 36 -12.37 3.95 -8.29
N PRO A 37 -12.87 3.26 -9.33
CA PRO A 37 -14.29 3.11 -9.59
C PRO A 37 -14.98 2.10 -8.66
N HIS A 38 -14.22 1.37 -7.85
CA HIS A 38 -14.73 0.38 -6.91
C HIS A 38 -13.82 0.32 -5.67
N GLY A 39 -14.42 0.33 -4.48
CA GLY A 39 -13.70 0.28 -3.21
C GLY A 39 -14.64 0.14 -2.02
N HIS A 40 -14.06 -0.06 -0.84
CA HIS A 40 -14.76 -0.29 0.42
C HIS A 40 -14.34 0.68 1.53
N VAL A 41 -13.81 1.85 1.17
CA VAL A 41 -13.47 2.88 2.16
C VAL A 41 -14.75 3.40 2.80
N ASP A 42 -14.79 3.46 4.13
CA ASP A 42 -15.94 4.01 4.86
C ASP A 42 -16.11 5.51 4.51
N PRO A 43 -17.25 5.93 3.93
CA PRO A 43 -17.48 7.32 3.58
C PRO A 43 -17.43 8.28 4.77
N ASN A 44 -17.71 7.81 5.99
CA ASN A 44 -17.71 8.63 7.20
C ASN A 44 -16.32 9.23 7.49
N ILE A 45 -15.25 8.57 7.05
CA ILE A 45 -13.87 9.09 7.19
C ILE A 45 -13.75 10.47 6.52
N PHE A 46 -14.38 10.67 5.37
CA PHE A 46 -14.36 11.95 4.65
C PHE A 46 -15.32 12.97 5.24
N VAL A 47 -16.49 12.53 5.71
CA VAL A 47 -17.52 13.39 6.30
C VAL A 47 -17.03 14.01 7.60
N GLU A 48 -16.50 13.17 8.51
CA GLU A 48 -16.07 13.59 9.83
C GLU A 48 -14.68 14.24 9.82
N ASN A 49 -13.82 13.84 8.89
CA ASN A 49 -12.44 14.33 8.74
C ASN A 49 -11.65 14.33 10.07
N LYS A 50 -11.88 13.31 10.90
CA LYS A 50 -11.18 13.11 12.17
C LYS A 50 -9.88 12.34 11.93
N PRO A 51 -8.81 12.62 12.69
CA PRO A 51 -7.60 11.81 12.65
C PRO A 51 -7.89 10.35 13.02
N PHE A 52 -7.16 9.43 12.40
CA PHE A 52 -7.13 8.04 12.86
C PHE A 52 -6.50 7.98 14.26
N PRO A 53 -7.04 7.15 15.17
CA PRO A 53 -6.64 7.16 16.58
C PRO A 53 -5.24 6.57 16.81
N ASN A 54 -4.83 5.55 16.06
CA ASN A 54 -3.50 4.94 16.15
C ASN A 54 -3.17 4.08 14.90
N PRO A 55 -1.91 3.63 14.74
CA PRO A 55 -1.50 2.82 13.60
C PRO A 55 -2.19 1.44 13.51
N THR A 56 -2.53 0.81 14.64
CA THR A 56 -3.20 -0.50 14.65
C THR A 56 -4.58 -0.41 14.03
N GLU A 57 -5.36 0.60 14.42
CA GLU A 57 -6.70 0.86 13.88
C GLU A 57 -6.69 1.31 12.40
N LEU A 58 -5.57 1.84 11.90
CA LEU A 58 -5.43 2.23 10.50
C LEU A 58 -4.89 1.10 9.60
N PHE A 59 -3.83 0.40 10.03
CA PHE A 59 -3.05 -0.49 9.17
C PHE A 59 -3.20 -1.98 9.49
N ILE A 60 -3.57 -2.36 10.72
CA ILE A 60 -3.56 -3.76 11.16
C ILE A 60 -4.98 -4.31 11.25
N SER A 61 -5.82 -3.76 12.13
CA SER A 61 -7.17 -4.26 12.41
C SER A 61 -8.09 -4.30 11.18
N PRO A 62 -8.10 -3.32 10.26
CA PRO A 62 -8.98 -3.38 9.10
C PRO A 62 -8.43 -4.24 7.95
N ASP A 63 -7.12 -4.54 7.93
CA ASP A 63 -6.49 -5.28 6.84
C ASP A 63 -6.37 -6.77 7.16
N HIS A 64 -7.33 -7.52 6.66
CA HIS A 64 -7.37 -8.97 6.81
C HIS A 64 -6.23 -9.72 6.13
N TYR A 65 -5.46 -9.12 5.23
CA TYR A 65 -4.25 -9.78 4.73
C TYR A 65 -3.16 -9.82 5.81
N VAL A 66 -3.02 -8.75 6.59
CA VAL A 66 -1.99 -8.63 7.64
C VAL A 66 -2.30 -9.58 8.78
N PHE A 67 -3.46 -9.46 9.43
CA PHE A 67 -3.73 -10.29 10.60
C PHE A 67 -3.95 -11.76 10.25
N ARG A 68 -4.40 -12.10 9.03
CA ARG A 68 -4.48 -13.50 8.59
C ARG A 68 -3.10 -14.14 8.49
N MET A 69 -2.08 -13.38 8.08
CA MET A 69 -0.69 -13.87 8.10
C MET A 69 -0.17 -14.04 9.53
N LEU A 70 -0.44 -13.10 10.44
CA LEU A 70 -0.06 -13.23 11.85
C LEU A 70 -0.72 -14.47 12.49
N TYR A 71 -2.03 -14.63 12.29
CA TYR A 71 -2.78 -15.77 12.79
C TYR A 71 -2.26 -17.09 12.23
N SER A 72 -1.85 -17.13 10.95
CA SER A 72 -1.23 -18.32 10.35
C SER A 72 0.06 -18.75 11.05
N GLN A 73 0.72 -17.84 11.77
CA GLN A 73 1.94 -18.09 12.55
C GLN A 73 1.66 -18.30 14.05
N GLY A 74 0.38 -18.43 14.45
CA GLY A 74 -0.02 -18.73 15.82
C GLY A 74 -0.24 -17.50 16.72
N VAL A 75 -0.31 -16.29 16.15
CA VAL A 75 -0.68 -15.09 16.92
C VAL A 75 -2.20 -15.05 17.09
N PRO A 76 -2.75 -15.05 18.33
CA PRO A 76 -4.20 -14.98 18.55
C PRO A 76 -4.76 -13.60 18.17
N LEU A 77 -6.07 -13.54 17.90
CA LEU A 77 -6.77 -12.27 17.60
C LEU A 77 -7.42 -11.65 18.83
N GLU A 78 -7.59 -12.45 19.89
CA GLU A 78 -8.38 -12.12 21.07
C GLU A 78 -7.57 -11.47 22.21
N GLU A 79 -6.25 -11.29 22.03
CA GLU A 79 -5.34 -10.66 23.01
C GLU A 79 -4.90 -9.25 22.60
#